data_AF-A0A1J5FC70-F1
#
_entry.id   AF-A0A1J5FC70-F1
#
_cell.length_a   1.000
_cell.length_b   1.000
_cell.length_c   1.000
_cell.angle_alpha   90.00
_cell.angle_beta   90.00
_cell.angle_gamma   90.00
#
_symmetry.space_group_name_H-M   'P 1'
#
loop_
_entity.id
_entity.type
_entity.pdbx_description
1 polymer ?
#
loop_
_entity_poly.entity_id
_entity_poly.type
_entity_poly.pdbx_seq_one_letter_code
_entity_poly.pdbx_strand_id
1 'polypeptide(L)'
;MRQERKHIVFLYLFIIFFALLFILIFFVDPKSIFEAGNFYVPPLYIFLPLLFLTIFSLFSFILLSKRRAALLSIFVVSLLILRFFGFRSPFYLLLLSSIILLSEFFLADRPRQKKSRLLHKLES
;
A
#
# COMPACT_ATOMS: atom_id res chain seq x y z
N MET A 1 -2.99 12.54 22.27
CA MET A 1 -2.43 11.40 23.01
C MET A 1 -2.93 10.00 22.59
N ARG A 2 -4.24 9.64 22.61
CA ARG A 2 -4.68 8.27 22.24
C ARG A 2 -4.61 7.94 20.74
N GLN A 3 -4.72 8.93 19.84
CA GLN A 3 -4.60 8.73 18.39
C GLN A 3 -3.13 8.61 17.93
N GLU A 4 -2.22 9.40 18.52
CA GLU A 4 -0.78 9.36 18.19
C GLU A 4 -0.17 7.98 18.47
N ARG A 5 -0.54 7.35 19.60
CA ARG A 5 -0.08 5.98 19.93
C ARG A 5 -0.50 4.93 18.90
N LYS A 6 -1.64 5.12 18.21
CA LYS A 6 -2.09 4.17 17.17
C LYS A 6 -1.24 4.26 15.91
N HIS A 7 -0.63 5.42 15.63
CA HIS A 7 0.21 5.60 14.44
C HIS A 7 1.62 5.08 14.66
N ILE A 8 2.14 5.14 15.89
CA ILE A 8 3.44 4.55 16.26
C ILE A 8 3.51 3.05 15.94
N VAL A 9 2.38 2.32 16.00
CA VAL A 9 2.33 0.90 15.61
C VAL A 9 2.76 0.70 14.14
N PHE A 10 2.42 1.63 13.24
CA PHE A 10 2.87 1.58 11.85
C PHE A 10 4.36 1.84 11.68
N LEU A 11 4.98 2.58 12.60
CA LEU A 11 6.44 2.74 12.60
C LEU A 11 7.13 1.42 12.97
N TYR A 12 6.65 0.73 14.00
CA TYR A 12 7.18 -0.59 14.35
C TYR A 12 6.96 -1.61 13.22
N LEU A 13 5.76 -1.65 12.63
CA LEU A 13 5.48 -2.49 11.47
C LEU A 13 6.39 -2.17 10.28
N PHE A 14 6.66 -0.88 10.03
CA PHE A 14 7.58 -0.46 8.99
C PHE A 14 8.98 -1.04 9.23
N ILE A 15 9.51 -0.91 10.45
CA ILE A 15 10.83 -1.44 10.81
C ILE A 15 10.89 -2.96 10.59
N ILE A 16 9.85 -3.70 11.02
CA ILE A 16 9.78 -5.15 10.87
C ILE A 16 9.74 -5.56 9.39
N PHE A 17 8.85 -4.95 8.59
CA PHE A 17 8.74 -5.28 7.17
C PHE A 17 9.98 -4.85 6.38
N PHE A 18 10.57 -3.70 6.74
CA PHE A 18 11.82 -3.24 6.15
C PHE A 18 12.98 -4.19 6.45
N ALA A 19 13.09 -4.70 7.68
CA ALA A 19 14.10 -5.68 8.04
C ALA A 19 13.92 -7.00 7.26
N LEU A 20 12.69 -7.50 7.14
CA LEU A 20 12.39 -8.69 6.33
C LEU A 20 12.74 -8.47 4.85
N LEU A 21 12.43 -7.28 4.32
CA LEU A 21 12.73 -6.91 2.94
C LEU A 21 14.24 -6.79 2.72
N PHE A 22 14.98 -6.25 3.68
CA PHE A 22 16.44 -6.21 3.65
C PHE A 22 17.04 -7.62 3.63
N ILE A 23 16.56 -8.52 4.49
CA ILE A 23 17.00 -9.92 4.48
C ILE A 23 16.74 -10.55 3.11
N LEU A 24 15.54 -10.34 2.55
CA LEU A 24 15.17 -10.91 1.26
C LEU A 24 15.99 -10.34 0.08
N ILE A 25 16.39 -9.06 0.11
CA ILE A 25 17.22 -8.48 -0.96
C ILE A 25 18.68 -8.96 -0.88
N PHE A 26 19.25 -9.01 0.31
CA PHE A 26 20.70 -9.20 0.48
C PHE A 26 21.12 -10.65 0.71
N PHE A 27 20.22 -11.49 1.26
CA PHE A 27 20.55 -12.85 1.68
C PHE A 27 19.83 -13.94 0.86
N VAL A 28 18.86 -13.57 0.03
CA VAL A 28 18.12 -14.53 -0.80
C VAL A 28 18.50 -14.34 -2.26
N ASP A 29 19.04 -15.40 -2.87
CA ASP A 29 19.33 -15.39 -4.30
C ASP A 29 18.05 -15.22 -5.12
N PRO A 30 17.98 -14.24 -6.04
CA PRO A 30 16.78 -13.98 -6.83
C PRO A 30 16.41 -15.12 -7.80
N LYS A 31 17.37 -16.01 -8.08
CA LYS A 31 17.20 -17.21 -8.91
C LYS A 31 16.92 -18.47 -8.09
N SER A 32 17.03 -18.39 -6.76
CA SER A 32 16.66 -19.51 -5.90
C SER A 32 15.16 -19.72 -5.97
N ILE A 33 14.73 -20.98 -5.96
CA ILE A 33 13.32 -21.33 -5.94
C ILE A 33 13.06 -21.83 -4.53
N PHE A 34 12.13 -21.21 -3.81
CA PHE A 34 11.71 -21.73 -2.52
C PHE A 34 10.82 -22.95 -2.77
N GLU A 35 11.26 -24.09 -2.26
CA GLU A 35 10.50 -25.34 -2.29
C GLU A 35 9.74 -25.46 -0.96
N ALA A 36 8.42 -25.24 -1.03
CA ALA A 36 7.51 -25.50 0.08
C ALA A 36 6.66 -26.73 -0.26
N GLY A 37 7.22 -27.92 -0.05
CA GLY A 37 6.63 -29.17 -0.52
C GLY A 37 6.67 -29.26 -2.05
N ASN A 38 5.51 -29.43 -2.70
CA ASN A 38 5.39 -29.48 -4.18
C ASN A 38 5.19 -28.10 -4.82
N PHE A 39 5.23 -27.01 -4.04
CA PHE A 39 5.04 -25.66 -4.56
C PHE A 39 6.39 -24.96 -4.72
N TYR A 40 6.65 -24.54 -5.96
CA TYR A 40 7.78 -23.71 -6.35
C TYR A 40 7.35 -22.24 -6.29
N VAL A 41 7.83 -21.50 -5.31
CA VAL A 41 7.50 -20.08 -5.16
C VAL A 41 8.74 -19.23 -5.44
N PRO A 42 8.79 -18.54 -6.60
CA PRO A 42 9.82 -17.56 -6.87
C PRO A 42 9.86 -16.46 -5.79
N PRO A 43 11.06 -16.05 -5.32
CA PRO A 43 11.23 -14.99 -4.32
C PRO A 43 10.52 -13.68 -4.68
N LEU A 44 10.35 -13.42 -5.99
CA LEU A 44 9.65 -12.25 -6.50
C LEU A 44 8.19 -12.14 -6.01
N TYR A 45 7.49 -13.27 -5.85
CA TYR A 45 6.11 -13.28 -5.35
C TYR A 45 6.02 -12.92 -3.87
N ILE A 46 7.09 -13.13 -3.10
CA ILE A 46 7.19 -12.73 -1.69
C ILE A 46 7.66 -11.28 -1.59
N PHE A 47 8.54 -10.86 -2.49
CA PHE A 47 9.08 -9.50 -2.55
C PHE A 47 7.99 -8.45 -2.74
N LEU A 48 7.07 -8.66 -3.70
CA LEU A 48 6.09 -7.64 -4.07
C LEU A 48 5.10 -7.28 -2.94
N PRO A 49 4.46 -8.25 -2.24
CA PRO A 49 3.61 -7.97 -1.09
C PRO A 49 4.39 -7.34 0.08
N LEU A 50 5.62 -7.77 0.29
CA LEU A 50 6.46 -7.26 1.38
C LEU A 50 6.87 -5.80 1.13
N LEU A 51 7.19 -5.48 -0.12
CA LEU A 51 7.45 -4.11 -0.57
C LEU A 51 6.20 -3.24 -0.42
N PHE A 52 5.03 -3.74 -0.83
CA PHE A 52 3.76 -3.05 -0.62
C PHE A 52 3.51 -2.75 0.86
N LEU A 53 3.66 -3.75 1.74
CA LEU A 53 3.47 -3.61 3.19
C LEU A 53 4.43 -2.59 3.80
N THR A 54 5.68 -2.59 3.35
CA THR A 54 6.71 -1.66 3.82
C THR A 54 6.33 -0.22 3.47
N ILE A 55 6.00 0.04 2.20
CA ILE A 55 5.62 1.37 1.71
C ILE A 55 4.29 1.82 2.35
N PHE A 56 3.32 0.92 2.44
CA PHE A 56 2.03 1.20 3.07
C PHE A 56 2.18 1.58 4.54
N SER A 57 3.03 0.88 5.29
CA SER A 57 3.27 1.17 6.70
C SER A 57 3.95 2.53 6.88
N LEU A 58 4.92 2.85 6.02
CA LEU A 58 5.59 4.16 5.99
C LEU A 58 4.60 5.29 5.71
N PHE A 59 3.81 5.19 4.64
CA PHE A 59 2.83 6.22 4.31
C PHE A 59 1.68 6.32 5.33
N SER A 60 1.30 5.20 5.96
CA SER A 60 0.30 5.20 7.04
C SER A 60 0.78 5.94 8.27
N PHE A 61 2.08 5.91 8.54
CA PHE A 61 2.71 6.70 9.59
C PHE A 61 2.78 8.19 9.20
N ILE A 62 3.30 8.52 8.02
CA ILE A 62 3.52 9.91 7.58
C ILE A 62 2.20 10.68 7.41
N LEU A 63 1.20 10.08 6.78
CA LEU A 63 -0.04 10.78 6.39
C LEU A 63 -1.14 10.69 7.45
N LEU A 64 -0.92 9.90 8.51
CA LEU A 64 -1.89 9.62 9.57
C LEU A 64 -3.26 9.12 9.06
N SER A 65 -3.32 8.65 7.81
CA SER A 65 -4.54 8.26 7.11
C SER A 65 -4.30 6.96 6.34
N LYS A 66 -4.95 5.88 6.79
CA LYS A 66 -4.86 4.55 6.17
C LYS A 66 -5.32 4.57 4.71
N ARG A 67 -6.32 5.41 4.39
CA ARG A 67 -6.88 5.49 3.04
C ARG A 67 -5.90 6.14 2.06
N ARG A 68 -5.32 7.30 2.42
CA ARG A 68 -4.34 7.98 1.57
C ARG A 68 -3.06 7.17 1.45
N ALA A 69 -2.65 6.52 2.53
CA ALA A 69 -1.52 5.60 2.52
C ALA A 69 -1.72 4.41 1.58
N ALA A 70 -2.90 3.79 1.56
CA ALA A 70 -3.22 2.71 0.64
C ALA A 70 -3.17 3.16 -0.83
N LEU A 71 -3.74 4.33 -1.15
CA LEU A 71 -3.71 4.85 -2.51
C LEU A 71 -2.27 5.12 -2.98
N LEU A 72 -1.45 5.75 -2.13
CA LEU A 72 -0.05 6.03 -2.47
C LEU A 72 0.83 4.78 -2.50
N SER A 73 0.59 3.78 -1.64
CA SER A 73 1.34 2.53 -1.72
C SER A 73 0.98 1.77 -3.01
N ILE A 74 -0.30 1.74 -3.40
CA ILE A 74 -0.73 1.18 -4.70
C ILE A 74 -0.08 1.96 -5.84
N PHE A 75 -0.05 3.29 -5.79
CA PHE A 75 0.61 4.14 -6.79
C PHE A 75 2.07 3.73 -7.00
N VAL A 76 2.85 3.72 -5.91
CA VAL A 76 4.29 3.49 -5.96
C VAL A 76 4.60 2.06 -6.42
N VAL A 77 3.87 1.07 -5.89
CA VAL A 77 4.03 -0.33 -6.31
C VAL A 77 3.68 -0.51 -7.79
N SER A 78 2.57 0.07 -8.25
CA SER A 78 2.18 -0.03 -9.66
C SER A 78 3.18 0.66 -10.59
N LEU A 79 3.74 1.79 -10.16
CA LEU A 79 4.80 2.49 -10.90
C LEU A 79 6.07 1.64 -10.98
N LEU A 80 6.48 1.01 -9.87
CA LEU A 80 7.62 0.09 -9.83
C LEU A 80 7.41 -1.10 -10.76
N ILE A 81 6.22 -1.70 -10.76
CA ILE A 81 5.85 -2.80 -11.66
C ILE A 81 5.98 -2.33 -13.12
N LEU A 82 5.37 -1.20 -13.49
CA LEU A 82 5.46 -0.68 -14.85
C LEU A 82 6.91 -0.47 -15.29
N ARG A 83 7.72 0.10 -14.39
CA ARG A 83 9.13 0.35 -14.65
C ARG A 83 9.92 -0.95 -14.80
N PHE A 84 9.59 -1.98 -14.03
CA PHE A 84 10.17 -3.32 -14.12
C PHE A 84 9.88 -3.97 -15.49
N PHE A 85 8.65 -3.84 -15.99
CA PHE A 85 8.26 -4.32 -17.33
C PHE A 85 8.77 -3.46 -18.50
N GLY A 86 9.54 -2.40 -18.23
CA GLY A 86 10.12 -1.54 -19.26
C GLY A 86 9.19 -0.43 -19.79
N PHE A 87 8.01 -0.26 -19.21
CA PHE A 87 7.10 0.84 -19.54
C PHE A 87 7.61 2.15 -18.93
N ARG A 88 8.46 2.87 -19.68
CA ARG A 88 9.11 4.12 -19.25
C ARG A 88 8.44 5.40 -19.75
N SER A 89 7.36 5.29 -20.54
CA SER A 89 6.68 6.45 -21.10
C SER A 89 6.02 7.29 -19.99
N PRO A 90 6.17 8.63 -20.00
CA PRO A 90 5.52 9.52 -19.04
C PRO A 90 3.98 9.46 -19.14
N PHE A 91 3.45 9.01 -20.28
CA PHE A 91 2.02 8.77 -20.47
C PHE A 91 1.45 7.82 -19.41
N TYR A 92 2.18 6.76 -19.08
CA TYR A 92 1.71 5.80 -18.09
C TYR A 92 1.65 6.39 -16.68
N LEU A 93 2.59 7.30 -16.35
CA LEU A 93 2.58 8.02 -15.08
C LEU A 93 1.35 8.93 -14.97
N LEU A 94 1.00 9.64 -16.05
CA LEU A 94 -0.20 10.47 -16.12
C LEU A 94 -1.48 9.64 -15.97
N LEU A 95 -1.54 8.49 -16.64
CA LEU A 95 -2.68 7.57 -16.58
C LEU A 95 -2.86 7.02 -15.16
N LEU A 96 -1.78 6.57 -14.53
CA LEU A 96 -1.79 6.04 -13.15
C LEU A 96 -2.20 7.11 -12.13
N SER A 97 -1.66 8.32 -12.28
CA SER A 97 -2.05 9.48 -11.45
C SER A 97 -3.54 9.82 -11.63
N SER A 98 -4.05 9.78 -12.86
CA SER A 98 -5.46 10.08 -13.15
C SER A 98 -6.40 9.07 -12.50
N ILE A 99 -6.07 7.76 -12.56
CA ILE A 99 -6.85 6.71 -11.89
C ILE A 99 -6.92 6.96 -10.38
N ILE A 100 -5.80 7.33 -9.77
CA ILE A 100 -5.76 7.58 -8.33
C ILE A 100 -6.53 8.82 -7.94
N LEU A 101 -6.37 9.91 -8.68
CA LEU A 101 -7.14 11.15 -8.47
C LEU A 101 -8.64 10.89 -8.58
N LEU A 102 -9.08 10.15 -9.61
CA LEU A 102 -10.48 9.75 -9.78
C LEU A 102 -10.97 8.88 -8.62
N SER A 103 -10.15 7.94 -8.16
CA SER A 103 -10.49 7.10 -7.01
C SER A 103 -10.61 7.91 -5.72
N GLU A 104 -9.73 8.90 -5.51
CA GLU A 104 -9.79 9.77 -4.36
C GLU A 104 -11.05 10.64 -4.39
N PHE A 105 -11.37 11.21 -5.56
CA PHE A 105 -12.57 12.01 -5.80
C PHE A 105 -13.84 11.21 -5.52
N PHE A 106 -14.00 10.03 -6.14
CA PHE A 106 -15.21 9.21 -5.98
C PHE A 106 -15.42 8.74 -4.54
N LEU A 107 -14.35 8.43 -3.82
CA LEU A 107 -14.46 8.05 -2.41
C LEU A 107 -14.57 9.29 -1.47
N ALA A 108 -14.23 10.50 -1.92
CA ALA A 108 -14.33 11.73 -1.11
C ALA A 108 -15.79 12.21 -0.94
N ASP A 109 -16.70 11.83 -1.84
CA ASP A 109 -18.13 12.21 -1.76
C ASP A 109 -18.97 11.38 -0.77
N ARG A 110 -18.40 10.33 -0.17
CA ARG A 110 -19.13 9.47 0.80
C ARG A 110 -19.40 10.03 2.22
N PRO A 111 -18.86 11.15 2.74
CA PRO A 111 -19.11 11.55 4.12
C PRO A 111 -20.46 12.25 4.36
N ARG A 112 -21.27 12.56 3.33
CA ARG A 112 -22.58 13.23 3.56
C ARG A 112 -23.75 12.29 3.84
N GLN A 113 -23.75 11.05 3.34
CA GLN A 113 -24.91 10.16 3.51
C GLN A 113 -25.03 9.53 4.90
N LYS A 114 -23.91 9.30 5.61
CA LYS A 114 -23.96 8.63 6.92
C LYS A 114 -24.53 9.53 8.03
N LYS A 115 -24.41 10.86 7.91
CA LYS A 115 -24.97 11.82 8.88
C LYS A 115 -26.48 12.03 8.71
N SER A 116 -26.98 12.01 7.46
CA SER A 116 -28.41 12.15 7.16
C SER A 116 -29.25 10.96 7.68
N ARG A 117 -28.76 9.72 7.56
CA ARG A 117 -29.47 8.53 8.11
C ARG A 117 -29.54 8.48 9.64
N LEU A 118 -28.61 9.13 10.34
CA LEU A 118 -28.63 9.18 11.81
C LEU A 118 -29.60 10.23 12.33
N LEU A 119 -29.75 11.37 11.63
CA LEU A 119 -30.73 12.39 11.98
C LEU A 119 -32.16 11.88 11.77
N HIS A 120 -32.41 11.17 10.67
CA HIS A 120 -33.73 10.61 10.38
C HIS A 120 -34.16 9.48 11.35
N LYS A 121 -33.23 8.94 12.14
CA LYS A 121 -33.48 7.90 13.16
C LYS A 121 -33.58 8.47 14.58
N LEU A 122 -33.26 9.74 14.76
CA LEU A 122 -33.44 10.47 16.03
C LEU A 122 -34.76 11.27 16.05
N GLU A 123 -35.35 11.49 14.88
CA GLU A 123 -36.65 12.15 14.68
C GLU A 123 -37.82 11.15 14.54
N SER A 124 -37.55 9.84 14.63
CA SER A 124 -38.53 8.74 14.61
C SER A 124 -38.54 7.99 15.93
#